data_AF-W6AGW3-F1
#
_entry.id   AF-W6AGW3-F1
#
_cell.length_a   1.000
_cell.length_b   1.000
_cell.length_c   1.000
_cell.angle_alpha   90.00
_cell.angle_beta   90.00
_cell.angle_gamma   90.00
#
_symmetry.space_group_name_H-M   'P 1'
#
loop_
_entity.id
_entity.type
_entity.pdbx_description
1 polymer ?
#
loop_
_entity_poly.entity_id
_entity_poly.type
_entity_poly.pdbx_seq_one_letter_code
_entity_poly.pdbx_strand_id
1 'polypeptide(L)'
;MIFTKNTFINQDLIIDNQIHFKIQYDINIKNKKLIPESFEYTHELRDQKEEDIIKEQGLTTIYYFFSIVKQKDFNDKRTIVLYPKENIEVIKTSRFEVDQSFFLARGVSENNAKKSTLIFNDRQKSYSQCLKELKRIYVGSEFNLAFYSQAIPKLINPY
;
A
#
# COMPACT_ATOMS: atom_id res chain seq x y z
N MET A 1 30.11 51.51 3.27
CA MET A 1 29.27 50.52 3.98
C MET A 1 27.93 50.53 3.27
N ILE A 2 27.69 49.54 2.40
CA ILE A 2 26.49 49.45 1.56
C ILE A 2 25.55 48.46 2.24
N PHE A 3 24.35 48.93 2.60
CA PHE A 3 23.28 48.07 3.09
C PHE A 3 22.43 47.61 1.90
N THR A 4 22.63 46.38 1.45
CA THR A 4 21.69 45.70 0.54
C THR A 4 20.70 44.90 1.38
N LYS A 5 19.45 45.36 1.41
CA LYS A 5 18.30 44.58 1.89
C LYS A 5 18.00 43.53 0.81
N ASN A 6 18.51 42.31 0.98
CA ASN A 6 18.10 41.18 0.16
C ASN A 6 16.64 40.85 0.51
N THR A 7 15.72 41.30 -0.34
CA THR A 7 14.35 40.81 -0.37
C THR A 7 14.43 39.37 -0.87
N PHE A 8 14.26 38.39 0.04
CA PHE A 8 13.98 37.03 -0.36
C PHE A 8 12.64 37.04 -1.09
N ILE A 9 12.70 36.84 -2.41
CA ILE A 9 11.53 36.47 -3.20
C ILE A 9 11.16 35.07 -2.70
N ASN A 10 9.98 34.94 -2.10
CA ASN A 10 9.40 33.63 -1.79
C ASN A 10 9.41 32.81 -3.08
N GLN A 11 10.26 31.78 -3.13
CA GLN A 11 10.12 30.73 -4.13
C GLN A 11 8.69 30.22 -4.02
N ASP A 12 7.99 30.20 -5.16
CA ASP A 12 6.63 29.72 -5.27
C ASP A 12 6.45 28.46 -4.43
N LEU A 13 5.59 28.55 -3.42
CA LEU A 13 5.05 27.38 -2.75
C LEU A 13 4.29 26.62 -3.83
N ILE A 14 4.94 25.64 -4.44
CA ILE A 14 4.26 24.61 -5.23
C ILE A 14 3.40 23.87 -4.21
N ILE A 15 2.15 24.32 -4.05
CA ILE A 15 1.16 23.57 -3.31
C ILE A 15 0.90 22.33 -4.18
N ASP A 16 1.37 21.19 -3.70
CA ASP A 16 1.11 19.91 -4.37
C ASP A 16 -0.38 19.58 -4.25
N ASN A 17 -1.14 20.02 -5.25
CA ASN A 17 -2.57 19.77 -5.40
C ASN A 17 -2.84 18.45 -6.12
N GLN A 18 -1.87 17.53 -6.15
CA GLN A 18 -2.08 16.22 -6.74
C GLN A 18 -2.58 15.22 -5.69
N ILE A 19 -3.52 14.39 -6.12
CA ILE A 19 -3.88 13.20 -5.38
C ILE A 19 -3.15 12.01 -6.00
N HIS A 20 -2.38 11.31 -5.17
CA HIS A 20 -1.62 10.14 -5.58
C HIS A 20 -2.36 8.85 -5.23
N PHE A 21 -2.40 7.93 -6.19
CA PHE A 21 -2.84 6.57 -5.92
C PHE A 21 -1.64 5.69 -5.59
N LYS A 22 -1.71 4.95 -4.49
CA LYS A 22 -0.64 4.06 -4.06
C LYS A 22 -1.18 2.69 -3.68
N ILE A 23 -0.55 1.64 -4.17
CA ILE A 23 -0.80 0.29 -3.65
C ILE A 23 -0.11 0.16 -2.29
N GLN A 24 -0.87 -0.21 -1.25
CA GLN A 24 -0.40 -0.16 0.14
C GLN A 24 0.89 -0.95 0.37
N TYR A 25 0.91 -2.14 -0.21
CA TYR A 25 2.04 -3.04 -0.17
C TYR A 25 2.67 -3.05 -1.56
N ASP A 26 3.94 -3.40 -1.65
CA ASP A 26 4.64 -3.60 -2.91
C ASP A 26 4.10 -4.85 -3.64
N ILE A 27 2.85 -4.74 -4.11
CA ILE A 27 2.08 -5.72 -4.89
C ILE A 27 2.12 -5.26 -6.34
N ASN A 28 2.75 -6.07 -7.17
CA ASN A 28 2.85 -5.81 -8.59
C ASN A 28 1.62 -6.33 -9.32
N ILE A 29 0.85 -5.42 -9.92
CA ILE A 29 -0.30 -5.77 -10.77
C ILE A 29 0.21 -6.15 -12.16
N LYS A 30 -0.33 -7.22 -12.76
CA LYS A 30 0.09 -7.62 -14.11
C LYS A 30 -0.24 -6.55 -15.15
N ASN A 31 -1.43 -5.97 -15.07
CA ASN A 31 -1.82 -4.82 -15.89
C ASN A 31 -1.67 -3.51 -15.10
N LYS A 32 -0.53 -2.82 -15.27
CA LYS A 32 -0.26 -1.55 -14.60
C LYS A 32 -1.23 -0.43 -14.97
N LYS A 33 -1.91 -0.51 -16.13
CA LYS A 33 -2.90 0.48 -16.56
C LYS A 33 -4.17 0.50 -15.69
N LEU A 34 -4.34 -0.48 -14.81
CA LEU A 34 -5.44 -0.49 -13.84
C LEU A 34 -5.21 0.51 -12.70
N ILE A 35 -3.97 0.90 -12.43
CA ILE A 35 -3.69 1.94 -11.44
C ILE A 35 -4.01 3.28 -12.09
N PRO A 36 -4.98 4.05 -11.56
CA PRO A 36 -5.27 5.37 -12.09
C PRO A 36 -4.06 6.28 -11.99
N GLU A 37 -3.89 7.16 -12.98
CA GLU A 37 -2.92 8.24 -12.89
C GLU A 37 -3.33 9.21 -11.77
N SER A 38 -2.34 9.89 -11.18
CA SER A 38 -2.65 11.01 -10.29
C SER A 38 -3.41 12.09 -11.05
N PHE A 39 -4.25 12.82 -10.34
CA PHE A 39 -4.98 13.94 -10.91
C PHE A 39 -4.82 15.16 -10.02
N GLU A 40 -4.91 16.32 -10.65
CA GLU A 40 -4.93 17.62 -9.98
C GLU A 40 -6.36 17.90 -9.51
N TYR A 41 -6.47 18.44 -8.30
CA TYR A 41 -7.75 18.92 -7.78
C TYR A 41 -7.70 20.44 -7.58
N THR A 42 -8.83 21.13 -7.82
CA THR A 42 -8.89 22.59 -7.95
C THR A 42 -9.48 23.33 -6.75
N HIS A 43 -9.92 22.61 -5.71
CA HIS A 43 -10.62 23.19 -4.56
C HIS A 43 -9.74 23.14 -3.31
N GLU A 44 -10.28 23.24 -2.10
CA GLU A 44 -9.58 22.79 -0.88
C GLU A 44 -10.20 21.46 -0.44
N LEU A 45 -9.45 20.35 -0.36
CA LEU A 45 -9.97 19.02 0.10
C LEU A 45 -10.22 18.98 1.61
N ARG A 46 -10.49 20.12 2.25
CA ARG A 46 -10.69 20.15 3.71
C ARG A 46 -11.93 19.34 4.04
N ASP A 47 -11.77 18.37 4.94
CA ASP A 47 -12.82 17.52 5.49
C ASP A 47 -13.49 16.51 4.53
N GLN A 48 -12.99 16.36 3.30
CA GLN A 48 -13.49 15.35 2.35
C GLN A 48 -12.89 13.97 2.60
N LYS A 49 -13.70 12.93 2.39
CA LYS A 49 -13.23 11.53 2.41
C LYS A 49 -12.76 11.10 1.04
N GLU A 50 -11.90 10.09 1.01
CA GLU A 50 -11.38 9.50 -0.23
C GLU A 50 -12.52 9.01 -1.14
N GLU A 51 -13.61 8.50 -0.56
CA GLU A 51 -14.74 8.00 -1.34
C GLU A 51 -15.52 9.09 -2.07
N ASP A 52 -15.59 10.29 -1.49
CA ASP A 52 -16.33 11.42 -2.05
C ASP A 52 -15.58 11.97 -3.27
N ILE A 53 -14.26 12.14 -3.14
CA ILE A 53 -13.37 12.59 -4.21
C ILE A 53 -13.44 11.67 -5.43
N ILE A 54 -13.41 10.35 -5.22
CA ILE A 54 -13.44 9.38 -6.32
C ILE A 54 -14.76 9.43 -7.09
N LYS A 55 -15.87 9.71 -6.40
CA LYS A 55 -17.18 9.86 -7.06
C LYS A 55 -17.23 11.15 -7.87
N GLU A 56 -16.80 12.26 -7.29
CA GLU A 56 -16.78 13.58 -7.95
C GLU A 56 -15.96 13.57 -9.24
N GLN A 57 -14.82 12.87 -9.24
CA GLN A 57 -13.93 12.75 -10.39
C GLN A 57 -14.35 11.66 -11.39
N GLY A 58 -15.50 11.00 -11.19
CA GLY A 58 -15.98 9.95 -12.09
C GLY A 58 -15.11 8.68 -12.08
N LEU A 59 -14.27 8.50 -11.06
CA LEU A 59 -13.34 7.37 -10.92
C LEU A 59 -13.99 6.17 -10.20
N THR A 60 -15.31 6.04 -10.27
CA THR A 60 -16.05 4.96 -9.59
C THR A 60 -15.65 3.57 -10.08
N THR A 61 -15.03 3.47 -11.26
CA THR A 61 -14.43 2.23 -11.77
C THR A 61 -13.30 1.68 -10.88
N ILE A 62 -12.65 2.53 -10.06
CA ILE A 62 -11.68 2.10 -9.05
C ILE A 62 -12.29 1.03 -8.14
N TYR A 63 -13.56 1.18 -7.75
CA TYR A 63 -14.23 0.21 -6.88
C TYR A 63 -14.46 -1.16 -7.55
N TYR A 64 -14.37 -1.29 -8.87
CA TYR A 64 -14.44 -2.60 -9.53
C TYR A 64 -13.16 -3.41 -9.33
N PHE A 65 -12.05 -2.71 -9.17
CA PHE A 65 -10.70 -3.26 -9.20
C PHE A 65 -10.06 -3.25 -7.80
N PHE A 66 -10.33 -2.24 -7.00
CA PHE A 66 -9.64 -2.00 -5.75
C PHE A 66 -10.62 -1.83 -4.59
N SER A 67 -10.17 -2.25 -3.41
CA SER A 67 -10.67 -1.78 -2.14
C SER A 67 -9.83 -0.57 -1.73
N ILE A 68 -10.49 0.45 -1.17
CA ILE A 68 -9.83 1.65 -0.65
C ILE A 68 -9.66 1.47 0.85
N VAL A 69 -8.46 1.75 1.35
CA VAL A 69 -8.16 1.64 2.77
C VAL A 69 -8.22 3.01 3.41
N LYS A 70 -9.05 3.14 4.45
CA LYS A 70 -9.25 4.37 5.22
C LYS A 70 -7.91 4.96 5.70
N GLN A 71 -7.54 6.12 5.19
CA GLN A 71 -6.38 6.87 5.66
C GLN A 71 -6.83 7.92 6.68
N LYS A 72 -6.15 7.97 7.82
CA LYS A 72 -6.38 9.03 8.82
C LYS A 72 -5.67 10.32 8.44
N ASP A 73 -4.65 10.21 7.60
CA ASP A 73 -3.70 11.24 7.19
C ASP A 73 -3.85 11.61 5.71
N PHE A 74 -5.00 11.31 5.09
CA PHE A 74 -5.30 11.72 3.72
C PHE A 74 -5.13 13.23 3.53
N ASN A 75 -5.53 14.01 4.55
CA ASN A 75 -5.43 15.47 4.51
C ASN A 75 -4.00 16.00 4.44
N ASP A 76 -3.03 15.23 4.94
CA ASP A 76 -1.62 15.63 4.94
C ASP A 76 -0.88 15.06 3.74
N LYS A 77 -1.17 13.79 3.39
CA LYS A 77 -0.40 13.03 2.38
C LYS A 77 -1.00 13.03 0.99
N ARG A 78 -2.27 13.41 0.85
CA ARG A 78 -3.02 13.38 -0.42
C ARG A 78 -2.88 12.05 -1.18
N THR A 79 -2.75 10.96 -0.43
CA THR A 79 -2.51 9.63 -0.98
C THR A 79 -3.72 8.75 -0.73
N ILE A 80 -4.32 8.25 -1.80
CA ILE A 80 -5.37 7.23 -1.75
C ILE A 80 -4.70 5.86 -1.82
N VAL A 81 -4.90 5.09 -0.76
CA VAL A 81 -4.32 3.75 -0.64
C VAL A 81 -5.29 2.72 -1.22
N LEU A 82 -4.81 2.03 -2.25
CA LEU A 82 -5.55 1.03 -2.99
C LEU A 82 -5.05 -0.36 -2.65
N TYR A 83 -5.99 -1.29 -2.63
CA TYR A 83 -5.73 -2.70 -2.40
C TYR A 83 -6.43 -3.54 -3.49
N PRO A 84 -5.71 -4.32 -4.31
CA PRO A 84 -6.32 -5.09 -5.39
C PRO A 84 -7.40 -6.03 -4.86
N LYS A 85 -8.52 -6.15 -5.56
CA LYS A 85 -9.51 -7.20 -5.27
C LYS A 85 -9.01 -8.56 -5.76
N GLU A 86 -9.64 -9.63 -5.27
CA GLU A 86 -9.24 -11.02 -5.58
C GLU A 86 -9.29 -11.35 -7.09
N ASN A 87 -10.14 -10.67 -7.86
CA ASN A 87 -10.27 -10.85 -9.30
C ASN A 87 -9.18 -10.13 -10.13
N ILE A 88 -8.32 -9.32 -9.50
CA ILE A 88 -7.18 -8.70 -10.18
C ILE A 88 -6.00 -9.65 -10.20
N GLU A 89 -5.45 -9.86 -11.39
CA GLU A 89 -4.21 -10.61 -11.53
C GLU A 89 -3.00 -9.81 -10.99
N VAL A 90 -2.37 -10.40 -9.97
CA VAL A 90 -1.14 -9.90 -9.33
C VAL A 90 0.01 -10.87 -9.55
N ILE A 91 1.23 -10.34 -9.58
CA ILE A 91 2.45 -11.13 -9.60
C ILE A 91 2.74 -11.58 -8.16
N LYS A 92 2.88 -12.90 -7.98
CA LYS A 92 3.15 -13.52 -6.68
C LYS A 92 4.53 -14.17 -6.67
N THR A 93 5.22 -14.07 -5.55
CA THR A 93 6.47 -14.80 -5.28
C THR A 93 6.13 -16.21 -4.81
N SER A 94 6.86 -17.24 -5.25
CA SER A 94 6.64 -18.59 -4.70
C SER A 94 6.91 -18.58 -3.20
N ARG A 95 6.09 -19.29 -2.41
CA ARG A 95 6.32 -19.39 -0.97
C ARG A 95 7.65 -20.00 -0.60
N PHE A 96 8.29 -20.73 -1.51
CA PHE A 96 9.60 -21.35 -1.29
C PHE A 96 10.78 -20.43 -1.61
N GLU A 97 10.49 -19.26 -2.16
CA GLU A 97 11.47 -18.26 -2.59
C GLU A 97 11.39 -16.99 -1.73
N VAL A 98 10.45 -16.90 -0.80
CA VAL A 98 10.41 -15.78 0.14
C VAL A 98 11.57 -15.90 1.13
N ASP A 99 12.24 -14.77 1.35
CA ASP A 99 13.33 -14.64 2.30
C ASP A 99 13.02 -13.57 3.35
N GLN A 100 13.97 -13.30 4.25
CA GLN A 100 13.77 -12.26 5.25
C GLN A 100 13.63 -10.87 4.61
N SER A 101 14.40 -10.61 3.55
CA SER A 101 14.40 -9.35 2.79
C SER A 101 13.01 -9.03 2.24
N PHE A 102 12.30 -10.03 1.73
CA PHE A 102 10.93 -9.92 1.24
C PHE A 102 9.98 -9.34 2.30
N PHE A 103 10.08 -9.79 3.55
CA PHE A 103 9.24 -9.31 4.65
C PHE A 103 9.72 -7.96 5.21
N LEU A 104 11.04 -7.79 5.37
CA LEU A 104 11.66 -6.56 5.87
C LEU A 104 11.34 -5.35 4.98
N ALA A 105 11.44 -5.51 3.66
CA ALA A 105 11.11 -4.46 2.69
C ALA A 105 9.64 -4.00 2.77
N ARG A 106 8.78 -4.81 3.40
CA ARG A 106 7.36 -4.52 3.58
C ARG A 106 7.02 -4.04 4.99
N GLY A 107 8.01 -3.79 5.84
CA GLY A 107 7.84 -3.25 7.19
C GLY A 107 7.59 -4.29 8.29
N VAL A 108 7.78 -5.58 8.00
CA VAL A 108 7.72 -6.63 9.03
C VAL A 108 9.01 -6.57 9.87
N SER A 109 8.89 -6.68 11.19
CA SER A 109 10.06 -6.71 12.08
C SER A 109 10.95 -7.93 11.81
N GLU A 110 12.25 -7.79 12.04
CA GLU A 110 13.25 -8.83 11.77
C GLU A 110 12.91 -10.20 12.39
N ASN A 111 12.48 -10.21 13.65
CA ASN A 111 12.07 -11.44 14.34
C ASN A 111 10.87 -12.12 13.64
N ASN A 112 9.87 -11.33 13.22
CA ASN A 112 8.71 -11.87 12.52
C ASN A 112 9.05 -12.29 11.09
N ALA A 113 9.93 -11.54 10.40
CA ALA A 113 10.43 -11.88 9.08
C ALA A 113 11.17 -13.23 9.08
N LYS A 114 12.07 -13.44 10.04
CA LYS A 114 12.78 -14.71 10.23
C LYS A 114 11.82 -15.88 10.45
N LYS A 115 10.87 -15.73 11.39
CA LYS A 115 9.86 -16.78 11.65
C LYS A 115 8.99 -17.06 10.43
N SER A 116 8.59 -16.01 9.70
CA SER A 116 7.73 -16.14 8.52
C SER A 116 8.42 -16.91 7.40
N THR A 117 9.69 -16.59 7.16
CA THR A 117 10.55 -17.28 6.19
C THR A 117 10.65 -18.77 6.51
N LEU A 118 10.93 -19.12 7.77
CA LEU A 118 11.02 -20.51 8.21
C LEU A 118 9.70 -21.27 7.99
N ILE A 119 8.56 -20.63 8.24
CA ILE A 119 7.25 -21.26 8.05
C ILE A 119 6.92 -21.49 6.58
N PHE A 120 7.18 -20.52 5.71
CA PHE A 120 6.82 -20.62 4.30
C PHE A 120 7.72 -21.56 3.50
N ASN A 121 9.01 -21.58 3.82
CA ASN A 121 10.00 -22.42 3.13
C ASN A 121 9.96 -23.89 3.58
N ASP A 122 9.09 -24.24 4.55
CA ASP A 122 8.87 -25.63 4.94
C ASP A 122 8.08 -26.38 3.85
N ARG A 123 8.80 -27.25 3.12
CA ARG A 123 8.26 -28.09 2.04
C ARG A 123 7.31 -29.18 2.52
N GLN A 124 7.32 -29.52 3.82
CA GLN A 124 6.42 -30.52 4.40
C GLN A 124 5.05 -29.94 4.76
N LYS A 125 4.94 -28.61 4.88
CA LYS A 125 3.69 -27.92 5.23
C LYS A 125 2.94 -27.49 3.97
N SER A 126 1.62 -27.56 4.01
CA SER A 126 0.77 -26.91 3.00
C SER A 126 0.67 -25.40 3.27
N TYR A 127 0.32 -24.63 2.24
CA TYR A 127 0.12 -23.18 2.38
C TYR A 127 -0.91 -22.83 3.48
N SER A 128 -1.99 -23.61 3.59
CA SER A 128 -2.98 -23.42 4.64
C SER A 128 -2.42 -23.66 6.05
N GLN A 129 -1.52 -24.64 6.21
CA GLN A 129 -0.84 -24.88 7.48
C GLN A 129 0.11 -23.72 7.81
N CYS A 130 0.87 -23.23 6.82
CA CYS A 130 1.72 -22.05 6.97
C CYS A 130 0.93 -20.84 7.47
N LEU A 131 -0.21 -20.53 6.83
CA LEU A 131 -1.07 -19.42 7.25
C LEU A 131 -1.60 -19.60 8.69
N LYS A 132 -1.98 -20.82 9.08
CA LYS A 132 -2.45 -21.11 10.45
C LYS A 132 -1.38 -20.83 11.50
N GLU A 133 -0.12 -21.16 11.22
CA GLU A 133 1.01 -20.86 12.10
C GLU A 133 1.33 -19.36 12.12
N LEU A 134 1.36 -18.72 10.95
CA LEU A 134 1.61 -17.29 10.80
C LEU A 134 0.57 -16.43 11.52
N LYS A 135 -0.70 -16.85 11.53
CA LYS A 135 -1.76 -16.14 12.25
C LYS A 135 -1.40 -15.86 13.72
N ARG A 136 -0.64 -16.76 14.35
CA ARG A 136 -0.20 -16.62 15.75
C ARG A 136 0.94 -15.62 15.91
N ILE A 137 1.72 -15.40 14.86
CA ILE A 137 2.85 -14.45 14.83
C ILE A 137 2.34 -13.04 14.54
N TYR A 138 1.39 -12.91 13.60
CA TYR A 138 0.85 -11.64 13.15
C TYR A 138 -0.41 -11.22 13.94
N VAL A 139 -0.38 -11.43 15.25
CA VAL A 139 -1.36 -10.83 16.16
C VAL A 139 -0.92 -9.41 16.54
N GLY A 140 -1.87 -8.56 16.96
CA GLY A 140 -1.58 -7.24 17.51
C GLY A 140 -2.00 -6.09 16.60
N SER A 141 -1.03 -5.30 16.13
CA SER A 141 -1.28 -4.03 15.45
C SER A 141 -2.15 -4.17 14.20
N GLU A 142 -2.88 -3.11 13.87
CA GLU A 142 -3.68 -3.03 12.64
C GLU A 142 -2.84 -3.34 11.40
N PHE A 143 -1.60 -2.84 11.36
CA PHE A 143 -0.64 -3.16 10.31
C PHE A 143 -0.37 -4.67 10.19
N ASN A 144 -0.03 -5.36 11.29
CA ASN A 144 0.29 -6.79 11.27
C ASN A 144 -0.91 -7.63 10.82
N LEU A 145 -2.09 -7.29 11.31
CA LEU A 145 -3.34 -7.95 10.95
C LEU A 145 -3.68 -7.75 9.47
N ALA A 146 -3.52 -6.53 8.95
CA ALA A 146 -3.71 -6.21 7.54
C ALA A 146 -2.68 -6.92 6.65
N PHE A 147 -1.41 -6.93 7.04
CA PHE A 147 -0.36 -7.62 6.29
C PHE A 147 -0.64 -9.13 6.19
N TYR A 148 -1.01 -9.77 7.30
CA TYR A 148 -1.33 -11.19 7.32
C TYR A 148 -2.60 -11.54 6.52
N SER A 149 -3.70 -10.84 6.78
CA SER A 149 -5.02 -11.21 6.23
C SER A 149 -5.22 -10.73 4.79
N GLN A 150 -4.58 -9.63 4.42
CA GLN A 150 -4.71 -9.05 3.10
C GLN A 150 -3.44 -9.34 2.29
N ALA A 151 -2.29 -8.76 2.66
CA ALA A 151 -1.10 -8.71 1.82
C ALA A 151 -0.55 -10.08 1.43
N ILE A 152 -0.35 -10.98 2.40
CA ILE A 152 0.23 -12.31 2.18
C ILE A 152 -0.48 -13.09 1.05
N PRO A 153 -1.82 -13.27 1.08
CA PRO A 153 -2.55 -13.92 -0.02
C PRO A 153 -2.31 -13.36 -1.43
N LYS A 154 -1.96 -12.08 -1.55
CA LYS A 154 -1.72 -11.40 -2.84
C LYS A 154 -0.27 -11.34 -3.25
N LEU A 155 0.65 -11.53 -2.31
CA LEU A 155 2.08 -11.46 -2.56
C LEU A 155 2.72 -12.85 -2.73
N ILE A 156 2.15 -13.88 -2.10
CA ILE A 156 2.74 -15.20 -2.03
C ILE A 156 1.86 -16.22 -2.77
N ASN A 157 2.49 -17.00 -3.64
CA ASN A 157 1.88 -18.11 -4.35
C ASN A 157 1.90 -19.36 -3.45
N PRO A 158 0.79 -20.10 -3.28
CA PRO A 158 0.76 -21.35 -2.49
C PRO A 158 1.67 -22.47 -2.99
N TYR A 159 2.10 -22.44 -4.25
CA TYR A 159 2.85 -23.50 -4.93
C TYR A 159 4.36 -23.23 -4.99
#